data_AF-A0A2G6AM69-F1
#
_entry.id   AF-A0A2G6AM69-F1
#
_cell.length_a   1.000
_cell.length_b   1.000
_cell.length_c   1.000
_cell.angle_alpha   90.00
_cell.angle_beta   90.00
_cell.angle_gamma   90.00
#
_symmetry.space_group_name_H-M   'P 1'
#
loop_
_entity.id
_entity.type
_entity.pdbx_description
1 polymer ?
#
loop_
_entity_poly.entity_id
_entity_poly.type
_entity_poly.pdbx_seq_one_letter_code
_entity_poly.pdbx_strand_id
1 'polypeptide(L)'
;MQKIANLLVVKDGQVLLLKKPRRGWYVAPGGKIDEGESVYEAAHREFLEETGAQAISPHVKGIYTMMIMDDEGKELLNEWLLFTFVAHDYSGELMKTTIEGELEWHPIESLHTLPMAEGDRKNLLFAVNQQGMQYGTFYYTEQFRLLRESLQQSMEGE
;
A
#
# COMPACT_ATOMS: atom_id res chain seq x y z
N MET A 1 14.34 -4.84 11.03
CA MET A 1 12.94 -4.70 10.59
C MET A 1 12.83 -3.56 9.59
N GLN A 2 12.32 -3.82 8.40
CA GLN A 2 12.11 -2.77 7.38
C GLN A 2 10.80 -2.01 7.68
N LYS A 3 10.73 -0.74 7.25
CA LYS A 3 9.52 0.08 7.33
C LYS A 3 9.22 0.62 5.94
N ILE A 4 7.98 0.47 5.49
CA ILE A 4 7.52 0.84 4.16
C ILE A 4 6.33 1.78 4.31
N ALA A 5 6.30 2.84 3.51
CA ALA A 5 5.14 3.72 3.39
C ALA A 5 4.64 3.70 1.94
N ASN A 6 3.34 3.52 1.74
CA ASN A 6 2.69 3.66 0.44
C ASN A 6 1.55 4.67 0.49
N LEU A 7 1.25 5.26 -0.66
CA LEU A 7 0.26 6.31 -0.81
C LEU A 7 -0.63 6.01 -2.01
N LEU A 8 -1.91 5.78 -1.74
CA LEU A 8 -2.93 5.58 -2.75
C LEU A 8 -3.65 6.90 -3.05
N VAL A 9 -3.64 7.35 -4.31
CA VAL A 9 -4.47 8.47 -4.74
C VAL A 9 -5.79 7.94 -5.29
N VAL A 10 -6.90 8.47 -4.78
CA VAL A 10 -8.26 8.25 -5.26
C VAL A 10 -8.74 9.52 -5.95
N LYS A 11 -9.17 9.43 -7.21
CA LYS A 11 -9.72 10.58 -7.95
C LYS A 11 -10.76 10.11 -8.96
N ASP A 12 -11.89 10.81 -9.03
CA ASP A 12 -12.97 10.54 -9.99
C ASP A 12 -13.43 9.06 -10.02
N GLY A 13 -13.50 8.41 -8.86
CA GLY A 13 -13.90 7.01 -8.72
C GLY A 13 -12.81 5.99 -9.11
N GLN A 14 -11.60 6.46 -9.37
CA GLN A 14 -10.45 5.65 -9.76
C GLN A 14 -9.32 5.73 -8.71
N VAL A 15 -8.45 4.74 -8.73
CA VAL A 15 -7.22 4.66 -7.96
C VAL A 15 -6.01 4.61 -8.88
N LEU A 16 -4.94 5.32 -8.51
CA LEU A 16 -3.66 5.25 -9.20
C LEU A 16 -2.83 4.10 -8.62
N LEU A 17 -2.47 3.14 -9.47
CA LEU A 17 -1.68 1.98 -9.07
C LEU A 17 -0.44 1.85 -9.95
N LEU A 18 0.59 1.23 -9.40
CA LEU A 18 1.81 0.86 -10.10
C LEU A 18 1.79 -0.64 -10.42
N LYS A 19 1.99 -0.99 -11.68
CA LYS A 19 2.09 -2.38 -12.15
C LYS A 19 3.55 -2.82 -12.23
N LYS A 20 3.95 -3.72 -11.35
CA LYS A 20 5.33 -4.23 -11.31
C LYS A 20 5.62 -5.15 -12.52
N PRO A 21 6.75 -4.97 -13.24
CA PRO A 21 7.02 -5.66 -14.50
C PRO A 21 7.22 -7.18 -14.37
N ARG A 22 7.69 -7.67 -13.22
CA ARG A 22 8.03 -9.09 -13.03
C ARG A 22 6.83 -10.01 -12.83
N ARG A 23 5.86 -9.60 -12.00
CA ARG A 23 4.70 -10.43 -11.63
C ARG A 23 3.39 -9.93 -12.24
N GLY A 24 3.41 -8.75 -12.88
CA GLY A 24 2.20 -8.05 -13.32
C GLY A 24 1.28 -7.67 -12.17
N TRP A 25 1.78 -7.66 -10.93
CA TRP A 25 1.02 -7.31 -9.75
C TRP A 25 0.89 -5.79 -9.63
N TYR A 26 -0.26 -5.35 -9.18
CA TYR A 26 -0.55 -3.96 -8.86
C TYR A 26 -0.30 -3.69 -7.38
N VAL A 27 0.32 -2.55 -7.11
CA VAL A 27 0.59 -2.04 -5.76
C VAL A 27 0.29 -0.54 -5.72
N ALA A 28 0.00 -0.01 -4.53
CA ALA A 28 0.03 1.44 -4.34
C ALA A 28 1.50 1.92 -4.42
N PRO A 29 1.78 3.08 -5.07
CA PRO A 29 3.11 3.66 -5.09
C PRO A 29 3.66 3.86 -3.68
N GLY A 30 4.95 3.60 -3.49
CA GLY A 30 5.57 3.64 -2.17
C GLY A 30 6.87 2.86 -2.07
N GLY A 31 7.57 3.09 -0.96
CA GLY A 31 8.89 2.52 -0.75
C GLY A 31 9.35 2.58 0.69
N LYS A 32 10.67 2.48 0.88
CA LYS A 32 11.27 2.35 2.20
C LYS A 32 11.33 3.71 2.89
N ILE A 33 11.19 3.69 4.20
CA ILE A 33 11.38 4.88 5.03
C ILE A 33 12.87 5.03 5.33
N ASP A 34 13.45 6.16 4.94
CA ASP A 34 14.85 6.47 5.15
C ASP A 34 15.15 6.88 6.60
N GLU A 35 16.43 6.91 6.95
CA GLU A 35 16.88 7.33 8.28
C GLU A 35 16.59 8.82 8.50
N GLY A 36 15.98 9.16 9.64
CA GLY A 36 15.62 10.53 9.99
C GLY A 36 14.30 11.02 9.40
N GLU A 37 13.66 10.24 8.53
CA GLU A 37 12.39 10.60 7.89
C GLU A 37 11.18 10.04 8.66
N SER A 38 10.08 10.81 8.74
CA SER A 38 8.80 10.34 9.24
C SER A 38 8.06 9.46 8.23
N VAL A 39 7.10 8.67 8.70
CA VAL A 39 6.23 7.86 7.81
C VAL A 39 5.46 8.72 6.79
N TYR A 40 5.15 9.96 7.16
CA TYR A 40 4.41 10.90 6.33
C TYR A 40 5.30 11.50 5.23
N GLU A 41 6.51 11.93 5.59
CA GLU A 41 7.51 12.43 4.64
C GLU A 41 7.87 11.34 3.61
N ALA A 42 8.10 10.10 4.08
CA ALA A 42 8.42 8.98 3.20
C ALA A 42 7.30 8.68 2.21
N ALA A 43 6.03 8.68 2.66
CA ALA A 43 4.89 8.47 1.77
C ALA A 43 4.81 9.54 0.65
N HIS A 44 5.08 10.81 0.99
CA HIS A 44 5.10 11.90 0.01
C HIS A 44 6.29 11.80 -0.95
N ARG A 45 7.49 11.57 -0.42
CA ARG A 45 8.73 11.46 -1.21
C ARG A 45 8.63 10.30 -2.20
N GLU A 46 8.30 9.10 -1.72
CA GLU A 46 8.17 7.90 -2.55
C GLU A 46 7.09 8.08 -3.61
N PHE A 47 5.93 8.65 -3.25
CA PHE A 47 4.88 8.93 -4.22
C PHE A 47 5.35 9.92 -5.30
N LEU A 48 6.09 10.98 -4.93
CA LEU A 48 6.65 11.92 -5.89
C LEU A 48 7.69 11.27 -6.80
N GLU A 49 8.61 10.47 -6.25
CA GLU A 49 9.64 9.77 -7.00
C GLU A 49 9.07 8.74 -7.98
N GLU A 50 8.05 7.98 -7.55
CA GLU A 50 7.43 6.94 -8.37
C GLU A 50 6.34 7.46 -9.31
N THR A 51 5.79 8.66 -9.11
CA THR A 51 4.67 9.16 -9.92
C THR A 51 4.90 10.49 -10.62
N GLY A 52 5.86 11.29 -10.18
CA GLY A 52 6.09 12.66 -10.66
C GLY A 52 5.07 13.67 -10.14
N ALA A 53 4.10 13.24 -9.33
CA ALA A 53 3.04 14.06 -8.78
C ALA A 53 3.12 14.15 -7.25
N GLN A 54 2.46 15.16 -6.67
CA GLN A 54 2.34 15.33 -5.22
C GLN A 54 0.91 15.07 -4.79
N ALA A 55 0.73 14.15 -3.84
CA ALA A 55 -0.55 13.89 -3.21
C ALA A 55 -1.00 15.06 -2.34
N ILE A 56 -2.29 15.40 -2.37
CA ILE A 56 -2.84 16.52 -1.59
C ILE A 56 -3.43 15.98 -0.29
N SER A 57 -2.91 16.49 0.84
CA SER A 57 -3.39 16.21 2.20
C SER A 57 -3.63 14.71 2.49
N PRO A 58 -2.65 13.81 2.25
CA PRO A 58 -2.84 12.40 2.52
C PRO A 58 -3.09 12.13 4.00
N HIS A 59 -3.89 11.10 4.27
CA HIS A 59 -4.20 10.64 5.61
C HIS A 59 -3.81 9.17 5.77
N VAL A 60 -3.28 8.80 6.94
CA VAL A 60 -2.94 7.41 7.22
C VAL A 60 -4.22 6.59 7.41
N LYS A 61 -4.34 5.51 6.65
CA LYS A 61 -5.50 4.60 6.67
C LYS A 61 -5.19 3.26 7.28
N GLY A 62 -3.93 2.84 7.32
CA GLY A 62 -3.60 1.67 8.09
C GLY A 62 -2.14 1.45 8.40
N ILE A 63 -1.93 0.62 9.41
CA ILE A 63 -0.64 0.24 9.94
C ILE A 63 -0.62 -1.28 10.06
N TYR A 64 0.24 -1.90 9.27
CA TYR A 64 0.25 -3.36 9.13
C TYR A 64 1.63 -3.93 9.44
N THR A 65 1.64 -5.06 10.11
CA THR A 65 2.83 -5.91 10.27
C THR A 65 2.74 -7.06 9.28
N MET A 66 3.73 -7.16 8.40
CA MET A 66 3.78 -8.20 7.37
C MET A 66 4.82 -9.23 7.78
N MET A 67 4.41 -10.48 7.91
CA MET A 67 5.21 -11.60 8.38
C MET A 67 5.38 -12.62 7.25
N ILE A 68 6.61 -12.95 6.88
CA ILE A 68 6.92 -14.08 5.99
C ILE A 68 7.34 -15.25 6.86
N MET A 69 6.55 -16.30 6.81
CA MET A 69 6.83 -17.58 7.43
C MET A 69 7.41 -18.53 6.38
N ASP A 70 8.09 -19.58 6.84
CA ASP A 70 8.35 -20.76 6.03
C ASP A 70 7.04 -21.40 5.51
N ASP A 71 7.18 -22.34 4.57
CA ASP A 71 6.03 -22.98 3.94
C ASP A 71 5.17 -23.81 4.93
N GLU A 72 5.76 -24.21 6.06
CA GLU A 72 5.07 -24.89 7.16
C GLU A 72 4.34 -23.93 8.13
N GLY A 73 4.60 -22.62 8.04
CA GLY A 73 4.02 -21.59 8.90
C GLY A 73 4.56 -21.58 10.33
N LYS A 74 5.75 -22.15 10.55
CA LYS A 74 6.38 -22.37 11.86
C LYS A 74 7.50 -21.38 12.16
N GLU A 75 8.34 -21.08 11.17
CA GLU A 75 9.51 -20.22 11.36
C GLU A 75 9.31 -18.85 10.70
N LEU A 76 9.66 -17.79 11.41
CA LEU A 76 9.65 -16.43 10.88
C LEU A 76 10.92 -16.19 10.05
N LEU A 77 10.75 -15.93 8.76
CA LEU A 77 11.84 -15.69 7.81
C LEU A 77 12.09 -14.19 7.59
N ASN A 78 11.03 -13.38 7.56
CA ASN A 78 11.15 -11.93 7.38
C ASN A 78 9.95 -11.19 7.97
N GLU A 79 10.17 -9.94 8.37
CA GLU A 79 9.12 -9.05 8.86
C GLU A 79 9.35 -7.59 8.43
N TRP A 80 8.26 -6.88 8.15
CA TRP A 80 8.28 -5.44 7.93
C TRP A 80 6.98 -4.76 8.35
N LEU A 81 7.06 -3.45 8.58
CA LEU A 81 5.90 -2.59 8.79
C LEU A 81 5.50 -1.93 7.48
N LEU A 82 4.19 -1.87 7.21
CA LEU A 82 3.59 -1.13 6.11
C LEU A 82 2.65 -0.06 6.65
N PHE A 83 2.89 1.18 6.25
CA PHE A 83 2.02 2.33 6.52
C PHE A 83 1.31 2.72 5.23
N THR A 84 -0.02 2.67 5.23
CA THR A 84 -0.82 3.00 4.05
C THR A 84 -1.51 4.33 4.21
N PHE A 85 -1.25 5.24 3.29
CA PHE A 85 -1.88 6.54 3.17
C PHE A 85 -2.87 6.58 2.02
N VAL A 86 -3.89 7.44 2.14
CA VAL A 86 -4.80 7.78 1.06
C VAL A 86 -4.86 9.29 0.87
N ALA A 87 -4.87 9.74 -0.38
CA ALA A 87 -5.23 11.11 -0.74
C ALA A 87 -6.38 11.09 -1.75
N HIS A 88 -7.18 12.15 -1.74
CA HIS A 88 -8.34 12.28 -2.65
C HIS A 88 -8.10 13.25 -3.80
N ASP A 89 -6.88 13.78 -3.90
CA ASP A 89 -6.44 14.58 -5.04
C ASP A 89 -4.91 14.60 -5.11
N TYR A 90 -4.38 15.10 -6.22
CA TYR A 90 -2.96 15.29 -6.45
C TYR A 90 -2.71 16.53 -7.32
N SER A 91 -1.47 17.02 -7.31
CA SER A 91 -1.00 18.09 -8.18
C SER A 91 0.25 17.66 -8.96
N GLY A 92 0.51 18.33 -10.08
CA GLY A 92 1.62 18.00 -10.98
C GLY A 92 1.22 17.08 -12.13
N GLU A 93 2.22 16.69 -12.94
CA GLU A 93 2.04 15.82 -14.10
C GLU A 93 2.49 14.40 -13.77
N LEU A 94 1.59 13.44 -13.98
CA LEU A 94 1.92 12.03 -13.76
C LEU A 94 2.88 11.51 -14.82
N MET A 95 3.90 10.79 -14.37
CA MET A 95 4.69 9.90 -15.20
C MET A 95 3.81 8.76 -15.73
N LYS A 96 4.16 8.23 -16.90
CA LYS A 96 3.49 7.03 -17.45
C LYS A 96 4.20 5.74 -17.06
N THR A 97 5.53 5.80 -16.98
CA THR A 97 6.40 4.65 -16.76
C THR A 97 7.56 5.08 -15.89
N THR A 98 7.92 4.23 -14.94
CA THR A 98 9.09 4.38 -14.07
C THR A 98 9.97 3.15 -14.11
N ILE A 99 11.10 3.19 -13.43
CA ILE A 99 11.95 2.00 -13.24
C ILE A 99 11.23 0.89 -12.47
N GLU A 100 10.20 1.26 -11.69
CA GLU A 100 9.44 0.37 -10.83
C GLU A 100 8.23 -0.27 -11.54
N GLY A 101 7.72 0.35 -12.62
CA GLY A 101 6.60 -0.19 -13.38
C GLY A 101 5.83 0.81 -14.24
N GLU A 102 4.63 0.43 -14.63
CA GLU A 102 3.68 1.28 -15.37
C GLU A 102 2.63 1.82 -14.42
N LEU A 103 2.32 3.13 -14.54
CA LEU A 103 1.28 3.77 -13.76
C LEU A 103 -0.04 3.70 -14.50
N GLU A 104 -1.05 3.13 -13.84
CA GLU A 104 -2.36 2.89 -14.43
C GLU A 104 -3.46 3.36 -13.46
N TRP A 105 -4.44 4.08 -14.02
CA TRP A 105 -5.68 4.40 -13.31
C TRP A 105 -6.65 3.24 -13.45
N HIS A 106 -7.18 2.76 -12.33
CA HIS A 106 -8.18 1.72 -12.30
C HIS A 106 -9.42 2.18 -11.53
N PRO A 107 -10.63 1.83 -11.98
CA PRO A 107 -11.82 1.98 -11.16
C PRO A 107 -11.64 1.29 -9.79
N ILE A 108 -12.18 1.88 -8.72
CA ILE A 108 -12.07 1.33 -7.35
C ILE A 108 -12.52 -0.13 -7.28
N GLU A 109 -13.58 -0.50 -8.00
CA GLU A 109 -14.10 -1.88 -8.04
C GLU A 109 -13.08 -2.89 -8.61
N SER A 110 -12.11 -2.43 -9.40
CA SER A 110 -11.07 -3.30 -9.96
C SER A 110 -10.13 -3.84 -8.88
N LEU A 111 -10.04 -3.19 -7.71
CA LEU A 111 -9.27 -3.70 -6.58
C LEU A 111 -9.72 -5.12 -6.17
N HIS A 112 -10.97 -5.52 -6.43
CA HIS A 112 -11.45 -6.86 -6.12
C HIS A 112 -10.85 -7.97 -7.00
N THR A 113 -10.34 -7.63 -8.20
CA THR A 113 -9.96 -8.62 -9.22
C THR A 113 -8.55 -8.44 -9.75
N LEU A 114 -7.96 -7.25 -9.63
CA LEU A 114 -6.60 -6.98 -10.05
C LEU A 114 -5.61 -7.94 -9.36
N PRO A 115 -4.57 -8.41 -10.08
CA PRO A 115 -3.54 -9.26 -9.50
C PRO A 115 -2.72 -8.45 -8.50
N MET A 116 -2.75 -8.85 -7.22
CA MET A 116 -2.00 -8.23 -6.13
C MET A 116 -1.90 -9.22 -4.95
N ALA A 117 -1.09 -8.92 -3.94
CA ALA A 117 -1.11 -9.69 -2.71
C ALA A 117 -2.44 -9.50 -1.98
N GLU A 118 -2.96 -10.54 -1.33
CA GLU A 118 -4.29 -10.48 -0.69
C GLU A 118 -4.39 -9.47 0.47
N GLY A 119 -3.30 -9.21 1.18
CA GLY A 119 -3.25 -8.16 2.21
C GLY A 119 -3.21 -6.76 1.61
N ASP A 120 -2.56 -6.56 0.46
CA ASP A 120 -2.66 -5.31 -0.30
C ASP A 120 -4.09 -5.09 -0.76
N ARG A 121 -4.74 -6.13 -1.29
CA ARG A 121 -6.17 -6.06 -1.65
C ARG A 121 -7.02 -5.55 -0.47
N LYS A 122 -6.85 -6.13 0.71
CA LYS A 122 -7.63 -5.80 1.90
C LYS A 122 -7.33 -4.39 2.42
N ASN A 123 -6.05 -4.00 2.49
CA ASN A 123 -5.69 -2.68 2.99
C ASN A 123 -6.14 -1.56 2.03
N LEU A 124 -6.03 -1.74 0.72
CA LEU A 124 -6.45 -0.74 -0.26
C LEU A 124 -7.98 -0.64 -0.31
N LEU A 125 -8.70 -1.77 -0.25
CA LEU A 125 -10.17 -1.75 -0.15
C LEU A 125 -10.65 -1.07 1.14
N PHE A 126 -9.98 -1.27 2.27
CA PHE A 126 -10.27 -0.52 3.49
C PHE A 126 -10.00 0.98 3.30
N ALA A 127 -8.82 1.32 2.76
CA ALA A 127 -8.39 2.71 2.59
C ALA A 127 -9.37 3.55 1.76
N VAL A 128 -10.00 2.96 0.73
CA VAL A 128 -10.92 3.68 -0.16
C VAL A 128 -12.39 3.63 0.26
N ASN A 129 -12.82 2.62 1.03
CA ASN A 129 -14.25 2.41 1.32
C ASN A 129 -14.67 2.66 2.77
N GLN A 130 -13.73 2.67 3.71
CA GLN A 130 -14.05 2.72 5.14
C GLN A 130 -13.55 4.02 5.78
N GLN A 131 -14.23 4.47 6.83
CA GLN A 131 -13.76 5.57 7.67
C GLN A 131 -12.75 5.06 8.72
N GLY A 132 -12.05 5.98 9.39
CA GLY A 132 -11.09 5.63 10.44
C GLY A 132 -9.80 4.98 9.93
N MET A 133 -9.16 4.18 10.79
CA MET A 133 -7.90 3.49 10.56
C MET A 133 -8.06 1.98 10.70
N GLN A 134 -7.28 1.20 9.94
CA GLN A 134 -7.15 -0.24 10.09
C GLN A 134 -5.76 -0.61 10.59
N TYR A 135 -5.71 -1.60 11.46
CA TYR A 135 -4.47 -2.19 11.96
C TYR A 135 -4.48 -3.66 11.64
N GLY A 136 -3.32 -4.27 11.46
CA GLY A 136 -3.29 -5.71 11.38
C GLY A 136 -1.96 -6.36 11.22
N THR A 137 -2.00 -7.68 11.26
CA THR A 137 -0.86 -8.54 10.97
C THR A 137 -1.24 -9.54 9.89
N PHE A 138 -0.47 -9.61 8.82
CA PHE A 138 -0.64 -10.60 7.76
C PHE A 138 0.53 -11.59 7.80
N TYR A 139 0.22 -12.87 7.70
CA TYR A 139 1.22 -13.94 7.65
C TYR A 139 1.18 -14.58 6.27
N TYR A 140 2.32 -14.64 5.60
CA TYR A 140 2.48 -15.20 4.27
C TYR A 140 3.52 -16.32 4.27
N THR A 141 3.46 -17.17 3.25
CA THR A 141 4.59 -17.99 2.80
C THR A 141 5.62 -17.16 2.03
N GLU A 142 6.80 -17.72 1.73
CA GLU A 142 7.81 -17.07 0.87
C GLU A 142 7.29 -16.74 -0.53
N GLN A 143 6.32 -17.50 -1.05
CA GLN A 143 5.67 -17.23 -2.34
C GLN A 143 4.45 -16.32 -2.23
N PHE A 144 4.31 -15.59 -1.12
CA PHE A 144 3.26 -14.59 -0.88
C PHE A 144 1.82 -15.16 -0.90
N ARG A 145 1.65 -16.45 -0.61
CA ARG A 145 0.33 -17.01 -0.28
C ARG A 145 -0.01 -16.67 1.16
N LEU A 146 -1.16 -16.02 1.38
CA LEU A 146 -1.67 -15.64 2.69
C LEU A 146 -2.03 -16.89 3.50
N LEU A 147 -1.46 -17.02 4.70
CA LEU A 147 -1.71 -18.10 5.65
C LEU A 147 -2.80 -17.74 6.65
N ARG A 148 -2.68 -16.54 7.26
CA ARG A 148 -3.65 -16.00 8.21
C ARG A 148 -3.47 -14.50 8.36
N GLU A 149 -4.47 -13.87 8.95
CA GLU A 149 -4.44 -12.45 9.28
C GLU A 149 -5.17 -12.16 10.59
N SER A 150 -4.86 -11.01 11.17
CA SER A 150 -5.60 -10.42 12.28
C SER A 150 -5.79 -8.94 11.97
N LEU A 151 -7.04 -8.48 11.94
CA LEU A 151 -7.40 -7.10 11.56
C LEU A 151 -8.19 -6.45 12.69
N GLN A 152 -7.89 -5.18 12.96
CA GLN A 152 -8.61 -4.29 13.88
C GLN A 152 -8.90 -2.97 13.18
N GLN A 153 -9.88 -2.23 13.66
CA GLN A 153 -10.23 -0.91 13.13
C GLN A 153 -10.55 0.04 14.29
N SER A 154 -10.30 1.32 14.09
CA SER A 154 -10.70 2.38 15.01
C SER A 154 -11.13 3.62 14.23
N MET A 155 -11.93 4.47 14.86
CA MET A 155 -12.26 5.79 14.36
C MET A 155 -12.12 6.79 15.49
N GLU A 156 -11.56 7.97 15.19
CA GLU A 156 -11.42 9.01 16.20
C GLU A 156 -12.81 9.51 16.64
N GLY A 157 -13.06 9.53 17.96
CA GLY A 157 -14.33 9.98 18.53
C GLY A 157 -15.39 8.90 18.69
N GLU A 158 -15.10 7.63 18.38
CA GLU A 158 -15.87 6.46 18.84
C GLU A 158 -15.48 6.00 20.26
#